data_AF-A0A0F4T6I1-F1
#
_entry.id   AF-A0A0F4T6I1-F1
#
_cell.length_a   1.000
_cell.length_b   1.000
_cell.length_c   1.000
_cell.angle_alpha   90.00
_cell.angle_beta   90.00
_cell.angle_gamma   90.00
#
_symmetry.space_group_name_H-M   'P 1'
#
loop_
_entity.id
_entity.type
_entity.pdbx_description
1 polymer ?
#
loop_
_entity_poly.entity_id
_entity_poly.type
_entity_poly.pdbx_seq_one_letter_code
_entity_poly.pdbx_strand_id
1 'polypeptide(L)'
;MRPVMTRIGNSRSGFKSAGKALFHHWGVDTIEADTGFGNYTVAVVEYPDGRVDIFPPANILFLDVQDQSQAVIDTFTGEAKVA
;
A
#
# COMPACT_ATOMS: atom_id res chain seq x y z
N MET A 1 4.01 6.20 14.72
CA MET A 1 3.37 5.92 13.42
C MET A 1 3.22 4.42 13.26
N ARG A 2 2.18 3.94 12.56
CA ARG A 2 1.83 2.50 12.52
C ARG A 2 2.58 1.80 11.38
N PRO A 3 3.20 0.63 11.58
CA PRO A 3 3.91 -0.06 10.51
C PRO A 3 2.95 -0.63 9.46
N VAL A 4 3.31 -0.48 8.18
CA VAL A 4 2.56 -1.02 7.05
C VAL A 4 3.47 -1.77 6.07
N MET A 5 2.93 -2.79 5.42
CA MET A 5 3.45 -3.33 4.17
C MET A 5 2.76 -2.63 3.00
N THR A 6 3.52 -2.29 1.96
CA THR A 6 3.01 -1.62 0.75
C THR A 6 3.15 -2.52 -0.47
N ARG A 7 2.30 -2.31 -1.48
CA ARG A 7 2.39 -3.04 -2.76
C ARG A 7 2.02 -2.17 -3.95
N ILE A 8 2.50 -2.56 -5.12
CA ILE A 8 2.12 -1.98 -6.41
C ILE A 8 1.51 -3.04 -7.32
N GLY A 9 0.77 -2.60 -8.33
CA GLY A 9 0.07 -3.48 -9.27
C GLY A 9 -1.42 -3.64 -8.98
N ASN A 10 -2.04 -4.61 -9.63
CA ASN A 10 -3.47 -4.88 -9.56
C ASN A 10 -3.76 -6.36 -9.88
N SER A 11 -5.04 -6.76 -9.79
CA SER A 11 -5.48 -8.15 -10.05
C SER A 11 -5.21 -8.64 -11.48
N ARG A 12 -4.99 -7.76 -12.45
CA ARG A 12 -4.65 -8.12 -13.84
C ARG A 12 -3.15 -8.30 -14.05
N SER A 13 -2.33 -7.40 -13.50
CA SER A 13 -0.87 -7.40 -13.68
C SER A 13 -0.10 -8.18 -12.60
N GLY A 14 -0.81 -8.65 -11.57
CA GLY A 14 -0.20 -9.14 -10.34
C GLY A 14 0.20 -8.00 -9.40
N PHE A 15 0.37 -8.36 -8.12
CA PHE A 15 0.91 -7.48 -7.09
C PHE A 15 2.40 -7.75 -6.88
N LYS A 16 3.14 -6.71 -6.49
CA LYS A 16 4.53 -6.80 -6.05
C LYS A 16 4.73 -5.99 -4.78
N SER A 17 5.54 -6.51 -3.86
CA SER A 17 5.94 -5.78 -2.67
C SER A 17 6.61 -4.45 -3.05
N ALA A 18 6.20 -3.38 -2.39
CA ALA A 18 6.83 -2.06 -2.45
C ALA A 18 7.56 -1.71 -1.13
N GLY A 19 7.65 -2.68 -0.21
CA GLY A 19 8.43 -2.57 1.02
C GLY A 19 7.62 -2.18 2.25
N LYS A 20 8.31 -2.21 3.41
CA LYS A 20 7.77 -1.79 4.71
C LYS A 20 7.94 -0.29 4.89
N ALA A 21 6.92 0.35 5.42
CA ALA A 21 6.88 1.79 5.69
C ALA A 21 6.13 2.08 6.99
N LEU A 22 6.08 3.35 7.38
CA LEU A 22 5.27 3.86 8.47
C LEU A 22 4.07 4.63 7.91
N PHE A 23 2.87 4.26 8.32
CA PHE A 23 1.65 5.00 8.03
C PHE A 23 1.65 6.33 8.79
N HIS A 24 1.59 7.42 8.04
CA HIS A 24 1.55 8.77 8.58
C HIS A 24 0.10 9.22 8.80
N HIS A 25 -0.72 9.25 7.74
CA HIS A 25 -2.14 9.62 7.79
C HIS A 25 -2.89 9.28 6.49
N TRP A 26 -4.21 9.45 6.50
CA TRP A 26 -5.02 9.45 5.28
C TRP A 26 -4.97 10.82 4.62
N GLY A 27 -4.76 10.83 3.30
CA GLY A 27 -4.78 12.03 2.47
C GLY A 27 -5.84 11.93 1.37
N VAL A 28 -5.90 12.99 0.58
CA VAL A 28 -6.70 13.07 -0.65
C VAL A 28 -5.74 13.43 -1.78
N ASP A 29 -5.80 12.66 -2.85
CA ASP A 29 -5.10 12.95 -4.10
C ASP A 29 -6.13 13.25 -5.20
N THR A 30 -5.67 13.89 -6.27
CA THR A 30 -6.52 14.39 -7.36
C THR A 30 -6.00 13.88 -8.70
N ILE A 31 -6.89 13.39 -9.54
CA ILE A 31 -6.61 13.13 -10.94
C ILE A 31 -7.38 14.13 -11.80
N GLU A 32 -6.67 14.74 -12.75
CA GLU A 32 -7.27 15.55 -13.79
C GLU A 32 -7.41 14.70 -15.06
N ALA A 33 -8.60 14.70 -15.64
CA ALA A 33 -8.91 14.02 -16.88
C ALA A 33 -9.75 14.96 -17.78
N ASP A 34 -9.85 14.62 -19.07
CA ASP A 34 -10.61 15.42 -20.05
C ASP A 34 -12.09 15.60 -19.65
N THR A 35 -12.64 14.69 -18.84
CA THR A 35 -14.02 14.76 -18.33
C THR A 35 -14.17 15.58 -17.04
N GLY A 36 -13.07 16.06 -16.45
CA GLY A 36 -13.04 16.84 -15.21
C GLY A 36 -12.09 16.28 -14.15
N PHE A 37 -12.22 16.81 -12.93
CA PHE A 37 -11.40 16.44 -11.77
C PHE A 37 -12.08 15.36 -10.92
N GLY A 38 -11.29 14.35 -10.52
CA GLY A 38 -11.69 13.34 -9.55
C GLY A 38 -10.75 13.34 -8.34
N ASN A 39 -11.31 13.23 -7.14
CA ASN A 39 -10.53 13.09 -5.91
C ASN A 39 -10.66 11.67 -5.37
N TYR A 40 -9.60 11.14 -4.77
CA TYR A 40 -9.61 9.83 -4.14
C TYR A 40 -8.77 9.80 -2.86
N THR A 41 -9.20 8.95 -1.93
CA THR A 41 -8.49 8.74 -0.66
C THR A 41 -7.19 7.98 -0.92
N VAL A 42 -6.11 8.41 -0.29
CA VAL A 42 -4.80 7.74 -0.33
C VAL A 42 -4.24 7.55 1.07
N ALA A 43 -3.46 6.50 1.27
CA ALA A 43 -2.59 6.36 2.43
C ALA A 43 -1.28 7.10 2.17
N VAL A 44 -0.89 7.98 3.09
CA VAL A 44 0.42 8.63 3.08
C VAL A 44 1.36 7.82 3.98
N VAL A 45 2.49 7.38 3.43
CA VAL A 45 3.46 6.52 4.12
C VAL A 45 4.87 7.09 4.01
N GLU A 46 5.70 6.83 5.02
CA GLU A 46 7.11 7.25 5.07
C GLU A 46 8.02 6.02 5.19
N TYR A 47 9.03 5.94 4.34
CA TYR A 47 10.03 4.87 4.32
C TYR A 47 11.23 5.21 5.23
N PRO A 48 12.05 4.21 5.62
CA PRO A 48 13.21 4.44 6.50
C PRO A 48 14.27 5.41 5.96
N ASP A 49 14.29 5.65 4.65
CA ASP A 49 15.17 6.63 3.99
C ASP A 49 14.60 8.06 4.00
N GLY A 50 13.44 8.28 4.64
CA GLY A 50 12.75 9.56 4.70
C GLY A 50 11.89 9.85 3.47
N ARG A 51 11.80 8.94 2.49
CA ARG A 51 10.93 9.10 1.33
C ARG A 51 9.47 8.97 1.75
N VAL A 52 8.64 9.91 1.29
CA VAL A 52 7.18 9.88 1.47
C VAL A 52 6.51 9.53 0.15
N ASP A 53 5.64 8.54 0.17
CA ASP A 53 4.83 8.11 -0.98
C ASP A 53 3.34 8.03 -0.60
N ILE A 54 2.50 7.97 -1.63
CA ILE A 54 1.06 7.76 -1.51
C ILE A 54 0.65 6.43 -2.16
N PHE A 55 -0.28 5.72 -1.52
CA PHE A 55 -0.82 4.45 -2.01
C PHE A 55 -2.35 4.45 -1.96
N PRO A 56 -3.03 3.76 -2.90
CA PRO A 56 -4.44 3.42 -2.72
C PRO A 56 -4.65 2.64 -1.41
N PRO A 57 -5.79 2.78 -0.71
CA PRO A 57 -6.07 2.06 0.53
C PRO A 57 -5.92 0.53 0.40
N ALA A 58 -6.29 -0.02 -0.77
CA ALA A 58 -6.17 -1.45 -1.06
C ALA A 58 -4.71 -1.94 -1.23
N ASN A 59 -3.74 -1.03 -1.25
CA ASN A 59 -2.33 -1.31 -1.47
C ASN A 59 -1.46 -1.09 -0.22
N ILE A 60 -2.09 -0.97 0.95
CA ILE A 60 -1.41 -1.01 2.25
C ILE A 60 -1.98 -2.10 3.16
N LEU A 61 -1.13 -2.67 4.00
CA LEU A 61 -1.50 -3.64 5.02
C LEU A 61 -0.87 -3.23 6.35
N PHE A 62 -1.68 -2.97 7.38
CA PHE A 62 -1.18 -2.67 8.72
C PHE A 62 -0.58 -3.92 9.35
N LEU A 63 0.64 -3.80 9.89
CA LEU A 63 1.40 -4.91 10.47
C LEU A 63 1.27 -5.02 11.99
N ASP A 64 0.63 -4.03 12.63
CA ASP A 64 0.44 -3.95 14.08
C ASP A 64 -0.91 -4.50 14.56
N VAL A 65 -1.70 -5.07 13.64
CA VAL A 65 -2.96 -5.73 13.96
C VAL A 65 -2.69 -7.19 14.33
N GLN A 66 -3.42 -7.72 15.32
CA GLN A 66 -3.40 -9.16 15.63
C GLN A 66 -3.73 -9.96 14.35
N ASP A 67 -3.14 -11.16 14.21
CA ASP A 67 -3.30 -12.09 13.08
C ASP A 67 -2.57 -11.79 11.75
N GLN A 68 -1.64 -10.82 11.70
CA GLN A 68 -0.79 -10.61 10.52
C GLN A 68 0.38 -11.60 10.46
N SER A 69 0.07 -12.88 10.27
CA SER A 69 1.09 -13.91 10.03
C SER A 69 1.84 -13.66 8.72
N GLN A 70 3.04 -14.22 8.58
CA GLN A 70 3.83 -14.11 7.35
C GLN A 70 3.04 -14.56 6.12
N ALA A 71 2.17 -15.57 6.23
CA ALA A 71 1.31 -16.03 5.14
C ALA A 71 0.33 -14.96 4.61
N VAL A 72 -0.16 -14.07 5.49
CA VAL A 72 -1.02 -12.95 5.10
C VAL A 72 -0.21 -11.93 4.30
N ILE A 73 1.02 -11.64 4.77
CA ILE A 73 1.93 -10.72 4.08
C ILE A 73 2.30 -11.26 2.70
N ASP A 74 2.64 -12.54 2.60
CA ASP A 74 2.98 -13.24 1.35
C ASP A 74 1.83 -13.18 0.33
N THR A 75 0.61 -13.46 0.80
CA THR A 75 -0.61 -13.35 -0.02
C THR A 75 -0.86 -11.92 -0.48
N PHE A 76 -0.62 -10.94 0.41
CA PHE A 76 -0.80 -9.53 0.11
C PHE A 76 0.20 -9.02 -0.94
N THR A 77 1.47 -9.39 -0.84
CA THR A 77 2.53 -8.96 -1.77
C THR A 77 2.52 -9.70 -3.10
N GLY A 78 1.72 -10.76 -3.22
CA GLY A 78 1.67 -11.62 -4.41
C GLY A 78 2.82 -12.63 -4.46
N GLU A 79 3.59 -12.76 -3.38
CA GLU A 79 4.64 -13.77 -3.22
C GLU A 79 4.00 -15.06 -2.72
N ALA A 80 3.31 -15.79 -3.60
CA ALA A 80 2.86 -17.14 -3.26
C ALA A 80 4.09 -18.02 -2.95
N LYS A 81 4.05 -18.78 -1.84
CA LYS A 81 5.07 -19.78 -1.50
C LYS A 81 5.36 -20.65 -2.71
N VAL A 82 6.61 -20.67 -3.15
CA VAL A 82 7.14 -21.76 -3.96
C VAL A 82 6.89 -23.04 -3.15
N ALA A 83 6.08 -23.94 -3.71
CA ALA A 83 5.76 -25.23 -3.11
C ALA A 83 7.01 -26.11 -2.95
#